data_AF-A0A160PAS2-F1
#
_entry.id   AF-A0A160PAS2-F1
#
_cell.length_a   1.000
_cell.length_b   1.000
_cell.length_c   1.000
_cell.angle_alpha   90.00
_cell.angle_beta   90.00
_cell.angle_gamma   90.00
#
_symmetry.space_group_name_H-M   'P 1'
#
loop_
_entity.id
_entity.type
_entity.pdbx_description
1 polymer ?
#
loop_
_entity_poly.entity_id
_entity_poly.type
_entity_poly.pdbx_seq_one_letter_code
_entity_poly.pdbx_strand_id
1 'polypeptide(L)'
;MGDSILVVNAGSSSIKFKLYRIDNADLAPLLSGGMSGIGSSPVFTVEDGTGAVAVTRRFEAADVPDASAAQHHLADWFTNHRPGEPIVAVGHRVVHGGPDFSEPVLVDDAVLRTLESFIPLAPLHQLGNLDPIRVLRQRRPDLPQVACFDTAFHRGHPELSDRFALPRFLHDEGLRRYGFHGLSYEYVAGRLRELSPETAEGRVVVAHLGSGASLCALKAGRSEETTMSFTALDGVPMGTRCGALDPGAVLHLIEHKGMTPSEVGHMLYHESGLLGLSGLSNDVRTLLASERPEAAMAVAFFCRRVAQAAAALAVTLGGLDAFVFTAGIGEHAPEIRRRIVADLGWAGLILSNDANRSGIARLDEAGSRAQIWTIPTDEERMIARHTLRLLGRTAAGATS
;
A
#
# COMPACT_ATOMS: atom_id res chain seq x y z
N MET A 1 23.67 -18.94 -14.92
CA MET A 1 23.40 -18.45 -13.55
C MET A 1 22.70 -17.12 -13.74
N GLY A 2 21.46 -16.99 -13.26
CA GLY A 2 20.72 -15.74 -13.37
C GLY A 2 21.22 -14.73 -12.35
N ASP A 3 21.01 -13.44 -12.63
CA ASP A 3 21.18 -12.36 -11.65
C ASP A 3 19.85 -12.18 -10.89
N SER A 4 19.89 -11.65 -9.66
CA SER A 4 18.68 -11.51 -8.83
C SER A 4 18.52 -10.12 -8.21
N ILE A 5 17.26 -9.73 -7.97
CA ILE A 5 16.88 -8.49 -7.29
C ILE A 5 16.21 -8.83 -5.97
N LEU A 6 16.74 -8.25 -4.89
CA LEU A 6 16.11 -8.31 -3.58
C LEU A 6 15.16 -7.12 -3.43
N VAL A 7 13.96 -7.37 -2.93
CA VAL A 7 13.01 -6.33 -2.55
C VAL A 7 12.83 -6.35 -1.05
N VAL A 8 12.89 -5.18 -0.41
CA VAL A 8 12.70 -5.02 1.04
C VAL A 8 11.55 -4.05 1.32
N ASN A 9 10.60 -4.48 2.13
CA ASN A 9 9.49 -3.69 2.64
C ASN A 9 9.53 -3.70 4.17
N ALA A 10 10.00 -2.61 4.76
CA ALA A 10 10.16 -2.48 6.20
C ALA A 10 9.01 -1.68 6.81
N GLY A 11 8.26 -2.30 7.72
CA GLY A 11 7.31 -1.64 8.61
C GLY A 11 7.82 -1.60 10.05
N SER A 12 7.06 -0.97 10.95
CA SER A 12 7.46 -0.80 12.36
C SER A 12 7.51 -2.11 13.15
N SER A 13 6.64 -3.08 12.83
CA SER A 13 6.52 -4.36 13.56
C SER A 13 6.82 -5.60 12.70
N SER A 14 7.14 -5.39 11.42
CA SER A 14 7.51 -6.47 10.50
C SER A 14 8.39 -5.96 9.36
N ILE A 15 9.23 -6.83 8.83
CA ILE A 15 10.01 -6.59 7.62
C ILE A 15 9.74 -7.75 6.68
N LYS A 16 9.37 -7.47 5.45
CA LYS A 16 9.16 -8.46 4.41
C LYS A 16 10.22 -8.31 3.33
N PHE A 17 10.55 -9.42 2.70
CA PHE A 17 11.39 -9.43 1.52
C PHE A 17 10.87 -10.41 0.47
N LYS A 18 11.23 -10.14 -0.78
CA LYS A 18 11.12 -11.08 -1.90
C LYS A 18 12.39 -11.03 -2.73
N LEU A 19 12.84 -12.19 -3.20
CA LEU A 19 13.96 -12.32 -4.12
C LEU A 19 13.41 -12.76 -5.49
N TYR A 20 13.79 -12.05 -6.53
CA TYR A 20 13.41 -12.36 -7.90
C TYR A 20 14.65 -12.68 -8.73
N ARG A 21 14.60 -13.76 -9.51
CA ARG A 21 15.54 -14.01 -10.60
C ARG A 21 15.17 -13.15 -11.80
N ILE A 22 16.18 -12.61 -12.47
CA ILE A 22 16.06 -11.93 -13.75
C ILE A 22 16.18 -12.98 -14.86
N ASP A 23 15.06 -13.30 -15.52
CA ASP A 23 14.97 -14.27 -16.62
C ASP A 23 14.55 -13.55 -17.90
N ASN A 24 15.48 -13.30 -18.85
CA ASN A 24 15.19 -12.64 -20.13
C ASN A 24 14.29 -11.40 -19.99
N ALA A 25 14.64 -10.50 -19.06
CA ALA A 25 13.88 -9.27 -18.82
C ALA A 25 12.51 -9.51 -18.12
N ASP A 26 12.25 -10.70 -17.57
CA ASP A 26 11.14 -10.96 -16.66
C ASP A 26 11.65 -11.31 -15.24
N LEU A 27 10.74 -11.33 -14.26
CA LEU A 27 11.04 -11.53 -12.85
C LEU A 27 10.36 -12.81 -12.33
N ALA A 28 11.15 -13.85 -12.14
CA ALA A 28 10.68 -15.11 -11.55
C ALA A 28 10.90 -15.09 -10.02
N PRO A 29 9.86 -15.31 -9.19
CA PRO A 29 10.02 -15.35 -7.74
C PRO A 29 10.89 -16.54 -7.34
N LEU A 30 11.91 -16.29 -6.53
CA LEU A 30 12.81 -17.32 -5.99
C LEU A 30 12.52 -17.61 -4.52
N LEU A 31 12.39 -16.55 -3.72
CA LEU A 31 12.19 -16.63 -2.29
C LEU A 31 11.25 -15.51 -1.84
N SER A 32 10.45 -15.79 -0.83
CA SER A 32 9.73 -14.78 -0.07
C SER A 32 9.93 -15.01 1.41
N GLY A 33 9.82 -13.97 2.22
CA GLY A 33 9.98 -14.15 3.64
C GLY A 33 9.96 -12.85 4.39
N GLY A 34 10.36 -12.92 5.64
CA GLY A 34 10.42 -11.75 6.50
C GLY A 34 10.54 -12.11 7.95
N MET A 35 10.54 -11.06 8.76
CA MET A 35 10.46 -11.13 10.20
C MET A 35 9.19 -10.44 10.67
N SER A 36 8.41 -11.13 11.50
CA SER A 36 7.20 -10.61 12.15
C SER A 36 7.32 -10.67 13.66
N GLY A 37 6.54 -9.88 14.40
CA GLY A 37 6.56 -9.90 15.86
C GLY A 37 7.79 -9.22 16.47
N ILE A 38 8.42 -8.31 15.73
CA ILE A 38 9.59 -7.53 16.17
C ILE A 38 9.29 -6.86 17.52
N GLY A 39 10.23 -6.94 18.46
CA GLY A 39 10.08 -6.39 19.82
C GLY A 39 9.12 -7.15 20.75
N SER A 40 8.51 -8.27 20.31
CA SER A 40 7.61 -9.08 21.15
C SER A 40 7.89 -10.59 21.03
N SER A 41 7.53 -11.20 19.91
CA SER A 41 7.79 -12.62 19.63
C SER A 41 8.34 -12.79 18.21
N PRO A 42 9.60 -12.38 17.98
CA PRO A 42 10.13 -12.31 16.63
C PRO A 42 10.26 -13.68 15.98
N VAL A 43 9.68 -13.82 14.79
CA VAL A 43 9.76 -15.03 13.95
C VAL A 43 10.24 -14.62 12.56
N PHE A 44 11.34 -15.23 12.12
CA PHE A 44 11.85 -15.14 10.77
C PHE A 44 11.44 -16.38 9.97
N THR A 45 10.81 -16.15 8.83
CA THR A 45 10.34 -17.21 7.93
C THR A 45 10.86 -16.93 6.52
N VAL A 46 11.28 -17.99 5.83
CA VAL A 46 11.62 -17.97 4.40
C VAL A 46 10.87 -19.10 3.71
N GLU A 47 10.22 -18.75 2.63
CA GLU A 47 9.51 -19.63 1.70
C GLU A 47 10.24 -19.63 0.36
N ASP A 48 10.24 -20.76 -0.32
CA ASP A 48 10.74 -20.86 -1.69
C ASP A 48 9.70 -20.36 -2.71
N GLY A 49 10.08 -20.33 -4.00
CA GLY A 49 9.20 -19.91 -5.09
C GLY A 49 7.95 -20.78 -5.28
N THR A 50 7.83 -21.91 -4.58
CA THR A 50 6.62 -22.76 -4.55
C THR A 50 5.72 -22.46 -3.35
N GLY A 51 6.17 -21.60 -2.43
CA GLY A 51 5.50 -21.29 -1.17
C GLY A 51 5.80 -22.31 -0.06
N ALA A 52 6.74 -23.24 -0.27
CA ALA A 52 7.15 -24.17 0.77
C ALA A 52 8.09 -23.47 1.76
N VAL A 53 7.83 -23.63 3.06
CA VAL A 53 8.67 -23.04 4.11
C VAL A 53 10.04 -23.72 4.11
N ALA A 54 11.06 -22.97 3.71
CA ALA A 54 12.45 -23.40 3.67
C ALA A 54 13.18 -23.14 5.00
N VAL A 55 12.83 -22.06 5.70
CA VAL A 55 13.46 -21.68 6.97
C VAL A 55 12.41 -21.11 7.91
N THR A 56 12.46 -21.53 9.18
CA THR A 56 11.78 -20.87 10.29
C THR A 56 12.77 -20.72 11.45
N ARG A 57 12.93 -19.50 11.95
CA ARG A 57 13.75 -19.20 13.14
C ARG A 57 12.96 -18.31 14.08
N ARG A 58 12.97 -18.63 15.37
CA ARG A 58 12.39 -17.81 16.42
C ARG A 58 13.52 -17.14 17.20
N PHE A 59 13.27 -15.92 17.65
CA PHE A 59 14.19 -15.14 18.45
C PHE A 59 13.50 -14.73 19.74
N GLU A 60 14.30 -14.41 20.76
CA GLU A 60 13.78 -13.73 21.94
C GLU A 60 13.56 -12.25 21.61
N ALA A 61 12.62 -11.60 22.32
CA ALA A 61 12.32 -10.18 22.11
C ALA A 61 13.57 -9.29 22.26
N ALA A 62 14.47 -9.67 23.17
CA ALA A 62 15.71 -8.94 23.44
C ALA A 62 16.74 -9.04 22.30
N ASP A 63 16.69 -10.08 21.46
CA ASP A 63 17.61 -10.25 20.33
C ASP A 63 17.18 -9.45 19.10
N VAL A 64 15.89 -9.10 19.04
CA VAL A 64 15.29 -8.29 17.98
C VAL A 64 14.33 -7.26 18.59
N PRO A 65 14.87 -6.31 19.39
CA PRO A 65 14.04 -5.36 20.13
C PRO A 65 13.35 -4.34 19.23
N ASP A 66 13.91 -4.09 18.04
CA ASP A 66 13.44 -3.07 17.11
C ASP A 66 13.66 -3.48 15.65
N ALA A 67 13.12 -2.65 14.74
CA ALA A 67 13.23 -2.86 13.30
C ALA A 67 14.68 -2.82 12.81
N SER A 68 15.56 -2.04 13.45
CA SER A 68 16.98 -1.96 13.08
C SER A 68 17.68 -3.30 13.34
N ALA A 69 17.49 -3.90 14.51
CA ALA A 69 18.02 -5.22 14.83
C ALA A 69 17.52 -6.28 13.84
N ALA A 70 16.23 -6.26 13.51
CA ALA A 70 15.64 -7.16 12.53
C ALA A 70 16.27 -7.02 11.12
N GLN A 71 16.63 -5.79 10.70
CA GLN A 71 17.35 -5.57 9.44
C GLN A 71 18.76 -6.17 9.45
N HIS A 72 19.46 -6.08 10.58
CA HIS A 72 20.79 -6.70 10.71
C HIS A 72 20.70 -8.22 10.55
N HIS A 73 19.72 -8.87 11.20
CA HIS A 73 19.47 -10.31 11.03
C HIS A 73 19.13 -10.69 9.59
N LEU A 74 18.30 -9.90 8.91
CA LEU A 74 17.98 -10.11 7.49
C LEU A 74 19.23 -9.99 6.60
N ALA A 75 20.02 -8.94 6.80
CA ALA A 75 21.26 -8.71 6.07
C ALA A 75 22.30 -9.82 6.35
N ASP A 76 22.42 -10.29 7.59
CA ASP A 76 23.28 -11.42 7.97
C ASP A 76 22.82 -12.71 7.29
N TRP A 77 21.52 -12.96 7.21
CA TRP A 77 20.99 -14.13 6.52
C TRP A 77 21.38 -14.14 5.04
N PHE A 78 21.16 -13.03 4.33
CA PHE A 78 21.54 -12.91 2.91
C PHE A 78 23.05 -12.91 2.66
N THR A 79 23.85 -12.50 3.64
CA THR A 79 25.32 -12.50 3.52
C THR A 79 25.91 -13.88 3.80
N ASN A 80 25.39 -14.59 4.82
CA ASN A 80 25.98 -15.83 5.33
C ASN A 80 25.39 -17.12 4.75
N HIS A 81 24.16 -17.10 4.21
CA HIS A 81 23.46 -18.30 3.75
C HIS A 81 23.26 -18.30 2.23
N ARG A 82 24.32 -18.11 1.44
CA ARG A 82 24.24 -18.09 -0.04
C ARG A 82 24.49 -19.45 -0.72
N PRO A 83 23.47 -20.30 -0.90
CA PRO A 83 23.31 -21.07 -2.12
C PRO A 83 22.27 -20.35 -3.00
N GLY A 84 22.71 -19.80 -4.13
CA GLY A 84 21.79 -19.13 -5.06
C GLY A 84 22.46 -18.10 -5.95
N GLU A 85 21.62 -17.37 -6.67
CA GLU A 85 22.00 -16.37 -7.66
C GLU A 85 22.54 -15.08 -7.03
N PRO A 86 23.52 -14.39 -7.67
CA PRO A 86 24.04 -13.13 -7.17
C PRO A 86 22.94 -12.07 -7.09
N ILE A 87 22.80 -11.42 -5.94
CA ILE A 87 21.97 -10.22 -5.78
C ILE A 87 22.72 -9.06 -6.41
N VAL A 88 22.16 -8.48 -7.47
CA VAL A 88 22.77 -7.38 -8.23
C VAL A 88 22.21 -6.00 -7.89
N ALA A 89 21.06 -5.94 -7.21
CA ALA A 89 20.54 -4.71 -6.61
C ALA A 89 19.46 -5.01 -5.56
N VAL A 90 19.14 -3.98 -4.77
CA VAL A 90 18.03 -4.00 -3.81
C VAL A 90 17.03 -2.88 -4.08
N GLY A 91 15.76 -3.23 -4.18
CA GLY A 91 14.66 -2.27 -4.23
C GLY A 91 14.03 -2.11 -2.84
N HIS A 92 13.80 -0.87 -2.42
CA HIS A 92 13.24 -0.52 -1.13
C HIS A 92 11.92 0.18 -1.30
N ARG A 93 10.89 -0.28 -0.58
CA ARG A 93 9.67 0.50 -0.42
C ARG A 93 9.92 1.67 0.54
N VAL A 94 9.60 2.88 0.10
CA VAL A 94 9.62 4.10 0.92
C VAL A 94 8.22 4.72 0.87
N VAL A 95 7.62 4.96 2.03
CA VAL A 95 6.23 5.43 2.10
C VAL A 95 6.08 6.84 1.54
N HIS A 96 7.03 7.75 1.80
CA HIS A 96 6.89 9.14 1.40
C HIS A 96 8.11 9.64 0.59
N GLY A 97 7.87 10.03 -0.67
CA GLY A 97 8.87 10.66 -1.55
C GLY A 97 8.98 12.19 -1.39
N GLY A 98 8.11 12.78 -0.56
CA GLY A 98 8.08 14.23 -0.31
C GLY A 98 7.70 15.01 -1.56
N PRO A 99 7.95 16.32 -1.62
CA PRO A 99 7.74 17.13 -2.81
C PRO A 99 8.75 16.81 -3.93
N ASP A 100 9.91 16.22 -3.61
CA ASP A 100 11.04 16.14 -4.53
C ASP A 100 11.09 14.85 -5.36
N PHE A 101 10.65 13.72 -4.80
CA PHE A 101 10.71 12.45 -5.52
C PHE A 101 9.35 12.08 -6.11
N SER A 102 9.30 12.04 -7.44
CA SER A 102 8.12 11.68 -8.23
C SER A 102 8.25 10.35 -8.98
N GLU A 103 9.42 9.73 -8.91
CA GLU A 103 9.74 8.47 -9.54
C GLU A 103 10.75 7.71 -8.67
N PRO A 104 10.92 6.39 -8.87
CA PRO A 104 11.96 5.64 -8.19
C PRO A 104 13.35 6.20 -8.50
N VAL A 105 14.25 6.17 -7.51
CA VAL A 105 15.59 6.73 -7.64
C VAL A 105 16.66 5.76 -7.16
N LEU A 106 17.84 5.80 -7.79
CA LEU A 106 19.05 5.21 -7.22
C LEU A 106 19.44 5.99 -5.97
N VAL A 107 19.71 5.26 -4.90
CA VAL A 107 20.04 5.84 -3.61
C VAL A 107 21.53 6.19 -3.53
N ASP A 108 21.81 7.45 -3.24
CA ASP A 108 23.11 7.93 -2.77
C ASP A 108 22.98 8.65 -1.40
N ASP A 109 24.06 9.26 -0.93
CA ASP A 109 24.06 10.04 0.32
C ASP A 109 23.16 11.29 0.26
N ALA A 110 23.00 11.90 -0.92
CA ALA A 110 22.16 13.09 -1.08
C ALA A 110 20.67 12.74 -1.04
N VAL A 111 20.29 11.64 -1.70
CA VAL A 111 18.95 11.08 -1.65
C VAL A 111 18.58 10.72 -0.21
N LEU A 112 19.45 10.02 0.53
CA LEU A 112 19.17 9.69 1.93
C LEU A 112 18.95 10.93 2.80
N ARG A 113 19.81 11.95 2.72
CA ARG A 113 19.63 13.21 3.47
C ARG A 113 18.31 13.90 3.11
N THR A 114 17.92 13.86 1.85
CA THR A 114 16.65 14.44 1.39
C THR A 114 15.47 13.66 1.99
N LEU A 115 15.50 12.33 1.92
CA LEU A 115 14.44 11.49 2.50
C LEU A 115 14.33 11.60 4.03
N GLU A 116 15.44 11.84 4.72
CA GLU A 116 15.47 12.15 6.16
C GLU A 116 14.72 13.45 6.48
N SER A 117 14.82 14.46 5.62
CA SER A 117 14.06 15.71 5.79
C SER A 117 12.54 15.51 5.74
N PHE A 118 12.06 14.39 5.20
CA PHE A 118 10.63 14.03 5.12
C PHE A 118 10.13 13.22 6.31
N ILE A 119 10.94 12.96 7.33
CA ILE A 119 10.49 12.29 8.57
C ILE A 119 9.25 12.97 9.18
N PRO A 120 9.14 14.31 9.24
CA PRO A 120 7.93 14.98 9.74
C PRO A 120 6.66 14.68 8.93
N LEU A 121 6.77 14.31 7.65
CA LEU A 121 5.62 13.98 6.78
C LEU A 121 5.09 12.57 7.03
N ALA A 122 5.96 11.64 7.43
CA ALA A 122 5.60 10.24 7.69
C ALA A 122 6.36 9.67 8.90
N PRO A 123 6.17 10.21 10.12
CA PRO A 123 7.00 9.90 11.28
C PRO A 123 6.96 8.43 11.70
N LEU A 124 5.83 7.74 11.46
CA LEU A 124 5.65 6.32 11.79
C LEU A 124 6.28 5.35 10.77
N HIS A 125 6.72 5.83 9.62
CA HIS A 125 7.14 4.98 8.50
C HIS A 125 8.52 5.34 7.95
N GLN A 126 8.81 6.62 7.79
CA GLN A 126 9.97 7.09 7.04
C GLN A 126 11.27 6.55 7.63
N LEU A 127 11.46 6.65 8.95
CA LEU A 127 12.66 6.12 9.63
C LEU A 127 12.84 4.62 9.37
N GLY A 128 11.79 3.82 9.59
CA GLY A 128 11.84 2.38 9.36
C GLY A 128 12.07 2.00 7.90
N ASN A 129 11.69 2.85 6.94
CA ASN A 129 12.00 2.62 5.51
C ASN A 129 13.46 2.93 5.16
N LEU A 130 14.11 3.87 5.85
CA LEU A 130 15.48 4.31 5.57
C LEU A 130 16.55 3.44 6.27
N ASP A 131 16.24 2.85 7.41
CA ASP A 131 17.18 1.98 8.14
C ASP A 131 17.74 0.80 7.31
N PRO A 132 16.93 0.02 6.56
CA PRO A 132 17.43 -1.05 5.70
C PRO A 132 18.43 -0.54 4.67
N ILE A 133 18.17 0.64 4.12
CA ILE A 133 19.00 1.29 3.11
C ILE A 133 20.35 1.65 3.71
N ARG A 134 20.36 2.26 4.90
CA ARG A 134 21.59 2.61 5.62
C ARG A 134 22.44 1.37 5.94
N VAL A 135 21.81 0.33 6.50
CA VAL A 135 22.49 -0.92 6.86
C VAL A 135 23.14 -1.57 5.64
N LEU A 136 22.43 -1.67 4.52
CA LEU A 136 22.97 -2.26 3.30
C LEU A 136 24.06 -1.40 2.67
N ARG A 137 23.94 -0.06 2.66
CA ARG A 137 25.01 0.81 2.15
C ARG A 137 26.30 0.71 2.96
N GLN A 138 26.21 0.50 4.28
CA GLN A 138 27.38 0.28 5.13
C GLN A 138 28.04 -1.08 4.86
N ARG A 139 27.25 -2.14 4.67
CA ARG A 139 27.74 -3.52 4.53
C ARG A 139 28.15 -3.89 3.10
N ARG A 140 27.47 -3.33 2.09
CA ARG A 140 27.61 -3.60 0.66
C ARG A 140 27.55 -2.30 -0.14
N PRO A 141 28.55 -1.40 0.01
CA PRO A 141 28.57 -0.12 -0.71
C PRO A 141 28.64 -0.27 -2.23
N ASP A 142 29.04 -1.46 -2.72
CA ASP A 142 29.07 -1.84 -4.13
C ASP A 142 27.69 -2.17 -4.70
N LEU A 143 26.68 -2.44 -3.86
CA LEU A 143 25.38 -2.93 -4.27
C LEU A 143 24.43 -1.74 -4.53
N PRO A 144 23.98 -1.53 -5.80
CA PRO A 144 23.01 -0.50 -6.11
C PRO A 144 21.70 -0.71 -5.34
N GLN A 145 21.17 0.38 -4.79
CA GLN A 145 19.91 0.40 -4.06
C GLN A 145 18.97 1.39 -4.71
N VAL A 146 17.69 1.02 -4.83
CA VAL A 146 16.64 1.86 -5.42
C VAL A 146 15.57 2.12 -4.39
N ALA A 147 15.22 3.38 -4.17
CA ALA A 147 14.04 3.76 -3.38
C ALA A 147 12.83 3.90 -4.30
N CYS A 148 11.74 3.19 -4.00
CA CYS A 148 10.47 3.23 -4.71
C CYS A 148 9.40 3.81 -3.79
N PHE A 149 8.70 4.85 -4.24
CA PHE A 149 7.83 5.64 -3.38
C PHE A 149 6.35 5.32 -3.56
N ASP A 150 5.63 5.10 -2.46
CA ASP A 150 4.16 4.94 -2.48
C ASP A 150 3.45 6.20 -3.00
N THR A 151 4.08 7.37 -2.91
CA THR A 151 3.55 8.66 -3.39
C THR A 151 3.81 8.90 -4.89
N ALA A 152 4.72 8.14 -5.53
CA ALA A 152 5.21 8.46 -6.87
C ALA A 152 4.11 8.34 -7.94
N PHE A 153 3.29 7.29 -7.89
CA PHE A 153 2.24 7.03 -8.88
C PHE A 153 1.15 8.12 -8.92
N HIS A 154 1.00 8.87 -7.83
CA HIS A 154 0.04 9.96 -7.70
C HIS A 154 0.58 11.30 -8.20
N ARG A 155 1.86 11.36 -8.60
CA ARG A 155 2.40 12.57 -9.19
C ARG A 155 1.81 12.80 -10.57
N GLY A 156 1.56 14.06 -10.89
CA GLY A 156 0.83 14.46 -12.09
C GLY A 156 -0.66 14.67 -11.88
N HIS A 157 -1.15 14.54 -10.64
CA HIS A 157 -2.48 15.04 -10.25
C HIS A 157 -2.68 16.50 -10.70
N PRO A 158 -3.90 16.86 -11.14
CA PRO A 158 -4.23 18.25 -11.40
C PRO A 158 -4.22 19.04 -10.08
N GLU A 159 -3.96 20.35 -10.17
CA GLU A 159 -3.90 21.24 -9.00
C GLU A 159 -5.17 21.17 -8.13
N LEU A 160 -6.33 20.91 -8.74
CA LEU A 160 -7.61 20.74 -8.04
C LEU A 160 -7.62 19.52 -7.10
N SER A 161 -6.93 18.44 -7.45
CA SER A 161 -6.84 17.23 -6.62
C SER A 161 -5.84 17.39 -5.48
N ASP A 162 -4.77 18.16 -5.72
CA ASP A 162 -3.64 18.27 -4.78
C ASP A 162 -3.85 19.30 -3.67
N ARG A 163 -4.71 20.31 -3.91
CA ARG A 163 -4.90 21.40 -2.97
C ARG A 163 -5.88 21.04 -1.86
N PHE A 164 -5.55 21.49 -0.65
CA PHE A 164 -6.53 21.72 0.40
C PHE A 164 -7.10 23.12 0.28
N ALA A 165 -8.32 23.32 0.78
CA ALA A 165 -8.94 24.63 0.94
C ALA A 165 -8.32 25.40 2.14
N LEU A 166 -6.99 25.56 2.09
CA LEU A 166 -6.15 26.20 3.09
C LEU A 166 -5.37 27.37 2.46
N PRO A 167 -4.82 28.29 3.27
CA PRO A 167 -3.97 29.36 2.77
C PRO A 167 -2.85 28.85 1.85
N ARG A 168 -2.62 29.56 0.73
CA ARG A 168 -1.67 29.16 -0.32
C ARG A 168 -0.26 28.88 0.21
N PHE A 169 0.23 29.65 1.16
CA PHE A 169 1.59 29.50 1.68
C PHE A 169 1.85 28.09 2.26
N LEU A 170 0.84 27.45 2.87
CA LEU A 170 0.98 26.10 3.41
C LEU A 170 1.18 25.06 2.30
N HIS A 171 0.48 25.22 1.17
CA HIS A 171 0.71 24.37 0.01
C HIS A 171 2.12 24.54 -0.53
N ASP A 172 2.61 25.79 -0.59
CA ASP A 172 3.96 26.11 -1.08
C ASP A 172 5.05 25.58 -0.12
N GLU A 173 4.72 25.38 1.16
CA GLU A 173 5.53 24.66 2.16
C GLU A 173 5.40 23.11 2.07
N GLY A 174 4.55 22.59 1.18
CA GLY A 174 4.38 21.15 0.95
C GLY A 174 3.18 20.51 1.65
N LEU A 175 2.27 21.29 2.27
CA LEU A 175 1.00 20.79 2.79
C LEU A 175 -0.02 20.61 1.66
N ARG A 176 0.02 19.44 1.03
CA ARG A 176 -0.81 19.06 -0.12
C ARG A 176 -1.17 17.57 -0.06
N ARG A 177 -2.08 17.14 -0.93
CA ARG A 177 -2.29 15.70 -1.15
C ARG A 177 -1.06 15.12 -1.86
N TYR A 178 -0.59 14.00 -1.34
CA TYR A 178 0.47 13.18 -1.93
C TYR A 178 -0.09 11.83 -2.40
N GLY A 179 -1.00 11.23 -1.64
CA GLY A 179 -1.51 9.89 -1.92
C GLY A 179 -0.53 8.78 -1.56
N PHE A 180 -1.03 7.57 -1.33
CA PHE A 180 -0.22 6.40 -0.95
C PHE A 180 -0.81 5.13 -1.59
N HIS A 181 -0.14 4.00 -1.40
CA HIS A 181 -0.38 2.75 -2.14
C HIS A 181 -0.15 2.89 -3.66
N GLY A 182 0.66 3.86 -4.08
CA GLY A 182 0.96 4.11 -5.49
C GLY A 182 1.55 2.90 -6.21
N LEU A 183 2.45 2.15 -5.56
CA LEU A 183 3.02 0.92 -6.12
C LEU A 183 1.95 -0.16 -6.39
N SER A 184 0.93 -0.22 -5.52
CA SER A 184 -0.21 -1.13 -5.72
C SER A 184 -1.08 -0.68 -6.87
N TYR A 185 -1.40 0.62 -6.95
CA TYR A 185 -2.19 1.15 -8.06
C TYR A 185 -1.48 1.04 -9.40
N GLU A 186 -0.17 1.29 -9.45
CA GLU A 186 0.64 1.11 -10.66
C GLU A 186 0.59 -0.35 -11.14
N TYR A 187 0.76 -1.30 -10.21
CA TYR A 187 0.66 -2.72 -10.52
C TYR A 187 -0.73 -3.08 -11.07
N VAL A 188 -1.79 -2.68 -10.37
CA VAL A 188 -3.17 -3.00 -10.74
C VAL A 188 -3.56 -2.36 -12.06
N ALA A 189 -3.12 -1.13 -12.33
CA ALA A 189 -3.33 -0.45 -13.61
C ALA A 189 -2.67 -1.22 -14.77
N GLY A 190 -1.41 -1.64 -14.58
CA GLY A 190 -0.71 -2.48 -15.55
C GLY A 190 -1.40 -3.81 -15.79
N ARG A 191 -1.83 -4.49 -14.71
CA ARG A 191 -2.52 -5.78 -14.82
C ARG A 191 -3.90 -5.66 -15.45
N LEU A 192 -4.65 -4.59 -15.17
CA LEU A 192 -5.91 -4.31 -15.85
C LEU A 192 -5.69 -4.10 -17.35
N ARG A 193 -4.62 -3.43 -17.76
CA ARG A 193 -4.28 -3.25 -19.18
C ARG A 193 -4.02 -4.58 -19.89
N GLU A 194 -3.40 -5.55 -19.21
CA GLU A 194 -3.21 -6.90 -19.75
C GLU A 194 -4.54 -7.68 -19.85
N LEU A 195 -5.44 -7.52 -18.88
CA LEU A 195 -6.71 -8.27 -18.81
C LEU A 195 -7.83 -7.67 -19.67
N SER A 196 -7.87 -6.34 -19.78
CA SER A 196 -8.89 -5.59 -20.50
C SER A 196 -8.31 -4.25 -21.00
N PRO A 197 -7.58 -4.25 -22.15
CA PRO A 197 -6.92 -3.07 -22.67
C PRO A 197 -7.85 -1.87 -22.85
N GLU A 198 -9.05 -2.08 -23.42
CA GLU A 198 -10.02 -1.00 -23.65
C GLU A 198 -10.50 -0.35 -22.36
N THR A 199 -10.73 -1.14 -21.31
CA THR A 199 -11.18 -0.64 -20.01
C THR A 199 -10.07 0.07 -19.24
N ALA A 200 -8.82 -0.39 -19.37
CA ALA A 200 -7.67 0.27 -18.75
C ALA A 200 -7.43 1.69 -19.29
N GLU A 201 -7.79 1.94 -20.56
CA GLU A 201 -7.72 3.27 -21.18
C GLU A 201 -8.89 4.19 -20.78
N GLY A 202 -9.88 3.66 -20.06
CA GLY A 202 -11.08 4.37 -19.61
C GLY A 202 -10.95 5.03 -18.23
N ARG A 203 -12.10 5.15 -17.55
CA ARG A 203 -12.29 5.72 -16.21
C ARG A 203 -12.43 4.60 -15.20
N VAL A 204 -11.41 4.39 -14.38
CA VAL A 204 -11.34 3.26 -13.46
C VAL A 204 -11.21 3.78 -12.04
N VAL A 205 -12.01 3.26 -11.12
CA VAL A 205 -11.74 3.44 -9.68
C VAL A 205 -11.15 2.15 -9.13
N VAL A 206 -10.00 2.24 -8.47
CA VAL A 206 -9.37 1.11 -7.79
C VAL A 206 -9.50 1.28 -6.29
N ALA A 207 -10.06 0.28 -5.61
CA ALA A 207 -10.17 0.19 -4.16
C ALA A 207 -9.12 -0.79 -3.61
N HIS A 208 -8.03 -0.24 -3.08
CA HIS A 208 -7.05 -0.97 -2.29
C HIS A 208 -7.57 -1.09 -0.87
N LEU A 209 -8.12 -2.26 -0.52
CA LEU A 209 -8.74 -2.48 0.78
C LEU A 209 -7.91 -3.51 1.55
N GLY A 210 -7.11 -3.04 2.50
CA GLY A 210 -6.34 -3.87 3.45
C GLY A 210 -6.46 -3.32 4.87
N SER A 211 -5.45 -3.58 5.71
CA SER A 211 -5.38 -2.96 7.05
C SER A 211 -5.27 -1.43 6.96
N GLY A 212 -4.52 -0.93 5.97
CA GLY A 212 -4.69 0.39 5.39
C GLY A 212 -5.58 0.31 4.16
N ALA A 213 -6.43 1.30 3.93
CA ALA A 213 -7.36 1.29 2.81
C ALA A 213 -7.42 2.66 2.13
N SER A 214 -7.43 2.66 0.80
CA SER A 214 -7.58 3.87 -0.02
C SER A 214 -8.21 3.54 -1.37
N LEU A 215 -8.75 4.57 -2.02
CA LEU A 215 -9.21 4.47 -3.40
C LEU A 215 -8.44 5.44 -4.30
N CYS A 216 -8.34 5.11 -5.58
CA CYS A 216 -7.68 5.92 -6.59
C CYS A 216 -8.55 5.99 -7.85
N ALA A 217 -8.77 7.20 -8.34
CA ALA A 217 -9.33 7.49 -9.65
C ALA A 217 -8.22 7.39 -10.69
N LEU A 218 -8.42 6.53 -11.68
CA LEU A 218 -7.53 6.37 -12.82
C LEU A 218 -8.24 6.79 -14.10
N LYS A 219 -7.54 7.57 -14.93
CA LYS A 219 -7.96 7.88 -16.31
C LYS A 219 -6.84 7.50 -17.25
N ALA A 220 -7.13 6.60 -18.19
CA ALA A 220 -6.12 6.01 -19.06
C ALA A 220 -4.90 5.45 -18.30
N GLY A 221 -5.17 4.74 -17.21
CA GLY A 221 -4.16 4.16 -16.32
C GLY A 221 -3.35 5.15 -15.47
N ARG A 222 -3.59 6.46 -15.56
CA ARG A 222 -2.91 7.49 -14.75
C ARG A 222 -3.75 7.90 -13.57
N SER A 223 -3.12 8.15 -12.42
CA SER A 223 -3.80 8.65 -11.22
C SER A 223 -4.27 10.09 -11.43
N GLU A 224 -5.56 10.35 -11.20
CA GLU A 224 -6.17 11.69 -11.28
C GLU A 224 -6.56 12.23 -9.90
N GLU A 225 -6.91 11.35 -8.96
CA GLU A 225 -7.20 11.69 -7.58
C GLU A 225 -7.12 10.43 -6.70
N THR A 226 -6.83 10.58 -5.41
CA THR A 226 -6.84 9.47 -4.45
C THR A 226 -7.35 9.91 -3.08
N THR A 227 -7.91 8.98 -2.31
CA THR A 227 -8.56 9.31 -1.04
C THR A 227 -7.59 9.67 0.07
N MET A 228 -6.44 9.00 0.15
CA MET A 228 -5.41 9.41 1.11
C MET A 228 -4.81 10.75 0.64
N SER A 229 -4.50 11.62 1.58
CA SER A 229 -4.14 13.00 1.27
C SER A 229 -2.70 13.32 1.62
N PHE A 230 -2.49 14.21 2.60
CA PHE A 230 -1.18 14.57 3.13
C PHE A 230 -0.53 13.41 3.88
N THR A 231 -1.35 12.63 4.59
CA THR A 231 -0.91 11.44 5.31
C THR A 231 -1.79 10.24 4.96
N ALA A 232 -1.33 9.04 5.32
CA ALA A 232 -2.10 7.81 5.19
C ALA A 232 -3.23 7.66 6.25
N LEU A 233 -3.61 8.76 6.94
CA LEU A 233 -4.71 8.80 7.90
C LEU A 233 -6.05 9.17 7.25
N ASP A 234 -6.01 10.06 6.25
CA ASP A 234 -7.20 10.58 5.56
C ASP A 234 -7.78 9.55 4.57
N GLY A 235 -9.02 9.79 4.12
CA GLY A 235 -9.73 8.95 3.17
C GLY A 235 -10.80 8.08 3.84
N VAL A 236 -10.84 6.80 3.48
CA VAL A 236 -11.82 5.86 4.05
C VAL A 236 -11.37 5.37 5.44
N PRO A 237 -12.31 5.02 6.34
CA PRO A 237 -11.94 4.36 7.60
C PRO A 237 -11.19 3.07 7.31
N MET A 238 -10.25 2.69 8.18
CA MET A 238 -9.40 1.52 7.99
C MET A 238 -9.49 0.60 9.21
N GLY A 239 -8.54 -0.33 9.39
CA GLY A 239 -8.54 -1.23 10.55
C GLY A 239 -8.50 -0.47 11.89
N THR A 240 -7.53 0.43 12.04
CA THR A 240 -7.32 1.23 13.27
C THR A 240 -7.29 2.74 13.03
N ARG A 241 -7.32 3.16 11.75
CA ARG A 241 -7.24 4.57 11.35
C ARG A 241 -8.63 5.15 11.12
N CYS A 242 -8.83 6.38 11.58
CA CYS A 242 -10.14 7.04 11.52
C CYS A 242 -10.65 7.29 10.10
N GLY A 243 -9.77 7.54 9.13
CA GLY A 243 -10.17 8.08 7.82
C GLY A 243 -10.53 9.56 7.92
N ALA A 244 -11.32 10.04 6.98
CA ALA A 244 -11.82 11.42 6.97
C ALA A 244 -12.62 11.74 8.24
N LEU A 245 -12.24 12.82 8.91
CA LEU A 245 -12.84 13.32 10.15
C LEU A 245 -12.98 14.84 10.08
N ASP A 246 -14.01 15.37 10.74
CA ASP A 246 -14.20 16.81 10.89
C ASP A 246 -13.03 17.43 11.69
N PRO A 247 -12.30 18.42 11.14
CA PRO A 247 -11.25 19.12 11.89
C PRO A 247 -11.77 19.76 13.20
N GLY A 248 -13.03 20.19 13.25
CA GLY A 248 -13.65 20.72 14.47
C GLY A 248 -13.74 19.68 15.60
N ALA A 249 -13.94 18.40 15.26
CA ALA A 249 -13.91 17.31 16.23
C ALA A 249 -12.50 17.11 16.81
N VAL A 250 -11.46 17.24 15.98
CA VAL A 250 -10.06 17.16 16.42
C VAL A 250 -9.74 18.29 17.40
N LEU A 251 -10.14 19.53 17.07
CA LEU A 251 -9.98 20.68 17.97
C LEU A 251 -10.72 20.48 19.29
N HIS A 252 -11.94 19.94 19.25
CA HIS A 252 -12.72 19.65 20.46
C HIS A 252 -12.01 18.65 21.40
N LEU A 253 -11.35 17.61 20.86
CA LEU A 253 -10.58 16.66 21.67
C LEU A 253 -9.42 17.35 22.40
N ILE A 254 -8.74 18.28 21.73
CA ILE A 254 -7.61 19.00 22.33
C ILE A 254 -8.11 20.01 23.35
N GLU A 255 -8.98 20.92 22.92
CA GLU A 255 -9.35 22.11 23.69
C GLU A 255 -10.32 21.79 24.83
N HIS A 256 -11.25 20.85 24.62
CA HIS A 256 -12.32 20.55 25.59
C HIS A 256 -12.15 19.22 26.31
N LYS A 257 -11.54 18.21 25.68
CA LYS A 257 -11.20 16.95 26.38
C LYS A 257 -9.81 16.99 27.02
N GLY A 258 -9.02 18.04 26.75
CA GLY A 258 -7.70 18.23 27.34
C GLY A 258 -6.66 17.22 26.86
N MET A 259 -6.92 16.53 25.73
CA MET A 259 -5.98 15.58 25.17
C MET A 259 -4.82 16.32 24.51
N THR A 260 -3.60 15.83 24.73
CA THR A 260 -2.43 16.33 24.03
C THR A 260 -2.48 15.97 22.54
N PRO A 261 -1.81 16.72 21.65
CA PRO A 261 -1.72 16.35 20.23
C PRO A 261 -1.18 14.93 20.00
N SER A 262 -0.29 14.44 20.87
CA SER A 262 0.24 13.07 20.79
C SER A 262 -0.80 12.02 21.13
N GLU A 263 -1.63 12.24 22.16
CA GLU A 263 -2.72 11.34 22.53
C GLU A 263 -3.79 11.29 21.44
N VAL A 264 -4.16 12.46 20.89
CA VAL A 264 -5.08 12.53 19.74
C VAL A 264 -4.50 11.80 18.54
N GLY A 265 -3.23 12.04 18.20
CA GLY A 265 -2.54 11.32 17.14
C GLY A 265 -2.56 9.81 17.35
N HIS A 266 -2.23 9.33 18.55
CA HIS A 266 -2.27 7.91 18.88
C HIS A 266 -3.66 7.31 18.67
N MET A 267 -4.70 7.96 19.22
CA MET A 267 -6.09 7.52 19.09
C MET A 267 -6.51 7.42 17.62
N LEU A 268 -6.19 8.43 16.82
CA LEU A 268 -6.57 8.49 15.39
C LEU A 268 -5.88 7.39 14.55
N TYR A 269 -4.64 7.02 14.88
CA TYR A 269 -3.87 6.01 14.13
C TYR A 269 -4.08 4.57 14.62
N HIS A 270 -4.32 4.37 15.92
CA HIS A 270 -4.24 3.05 16.55
C HIS A 270 -5.52 2.57 17.23
N GLU A 271 -6.42 3.49 17.61
CA GLU A 271 -7.62 3.16 18.41
C GLU A 271 -8.94 3.48 17.69
N SER A 272 -8.86 3.91 16.44
CA SER A 272 -10.00 4.36 15.63
C SER A 272 -10.41 3.31 14.58
N GLY A 273 -11.14 3.72 13.53
CA GLY A 273 -11.50 2.86 12.42
C GLY A 273 -12.46 1.74 12.82
N LEU A 274 -12.30 0.57 12.19
CA LEU A 274 -13.08 -0.63 12.50
C LEU A 274 -12.93 -1.04 13.97
N LEU A 275 -11.73 -0.93 14.53
CA LEU A 275 -11.48 -1.21 15.94
C LEU A 275 -12.29 -0.29 16.85
N GLY A 276 -12.16 1.03 16.67
CA GLY A 276 -12.87 2.01 17.49
C GLY A 276 -14.39 1.94 17.37
N LEU A 277 -14.91 1.71 16.15
CA LEU A 277 -16.35 1.61 15.90
C LEU A 277 -16.96 0.32 16.47
N SER A 278 -16.24 -0.80 16.37
CA SER A 278 -16.75 -2.09 16.85
C SER A 278 -16.52 -2.31 18.34
N GLY A 279 -15.48 -1.67 18.91
CA GLY A 279 -14.97 -2.02 20.23
C GLY A 279 -14.61 -3.50 20.35
N LEU A 280 -14.17 -4.13 19.24
CA LEU A 280 -13.90 -5.57 19.17
C LEU A 280 -12.61 -5.89 18.43
N SER A 281 -12.52 -5.54 17.14
CA SER A 281 -11.39 -5.95 16.29
C SER A 281 -11.21 -5.00 15.10
N ASN A 282 -9.98 -4.88 14.62
CA ASN A 282 -9.66 -4.24 13.35
C ASN A 282 -9.77 -5.19 12.14
N ASP A 283 -9.99 -6.49 12.36
CA ASP A 283 -10.08 -7.52 11.32
C ASP A 283 -11.54 -7.73 10.87
N VAL A 284 -11.81 -7.46 9.58
CA VAL A 284 -13.14 -7.63 8.99
C VAL A 284 -13.69 -9.05 9.11
N ARG A 285 -12.83 -10.08 9.12
CA ARG A 285 -13.26 -11.48 9.25
C ARG A 285 -13.85 -11.73 10.64
N THR A 286 -13.19 -11.22 11.67
CA THR A 286 -13.69 -11.26 13.05
C THR A 286 -15.01 -10.51 13.17
N LEU A 287 -15.11 -9.32 12.56
CA LEU A 287 -16.33 -8.51 12.63
C LEU A 287 -17.51 -9.16 11.90
N LEU A 288 -17.28 -9.74 10.71
CA LEU A 288 -18.32 -10.44 9.95
C LEU A 288 -18.82 -11.72 10.63
N ALA A 289 -17.98 -12.37 11.42
CA ALA A 289 -18.34 -13.55 12.20
C ALA A 289 -19.00 -13.22 13.54
N SER A 290 -19.08 -11.94 13.93
CA SER A 290 -19.63 -11.51 15.21
C SER A 290 -21.12 -11.21 15.12
N GLU A 291 -21.88 -11.63 16.13
CA GLU A 291 -23.30 -11.27 16.29
C GLU A 291 -23.49 -9.90 16.96
N ARG A 292 -22.41 -9.21 17.35
CA ARG A 292 -22.49 -7.91 18.03
C ARG A 292 -23.05 -6.83 17.09
N PRO A 293 -24.06 -6.04 17.53
CA PRO A 293 -24.57 -4.93 16.72
C PRO A 293 -23.50 -3.92 16.32
N GLU A 294 -22.51 -3.67 17.19
CA GLU A 294 -21.42 -2.72 16.89
C GLU A 294 -20.50 -3.23 15.77
N ALA A 295 -20.29 -4.55 15.67
CA ALA A 295 -19.51 -5.15 14.59
C ALA A 295 -20.23 -5.01 13.25
N ALA A 296 -21.55 -5.28 13.22
CA ALA A 296 -22.37 -5.10 12.03
C ALA A 296 -22.41 -3.63 11.58
N MET A 297 -22.55 -2.70 12.54
CA MET A 297 -22.50 -1.26 12.30
C MET A 297 -21.16 -0.81 11.74
N ALA A 298 -20.03 -1.24 12.34
CA ALA A 298 -18.69 -0.90 11.88
C ALA A 298 -18.44 -1.35 10.44
N VAL A 299 -18.84 -2.58 10.09
CA VAL A 299 -18.74 -3.10 8.72
C VAL A 299 -19.63 -2.30 7.76
N ALA A 300 -20.88 -2.03 8.14
CA ALA A 300 -21.79 -1.25 7.30
C ALA A 300 -21.25 0.17 7.05
N PHE A 301 -20.71 0.82 8.08
CA PHE A 301 -20.08 2.14 7.98
C PHE A 301 -18.88 2.09 7.04
N PHE A 302 -17.97 1.13 7.19
CA PHE A 302 -16.83 0.96 6.30
C PHE A 302 -17.25 0.80 4.83
N CYS A 303 -18.17 -0.12 4.54
CA CYS A 303 -18.66 -0.33 3.17
C CYS A 303 -19.31 0.93 2.58
N ARG A 304 -20.13 1.64 3.36
CA ARG A 304 -20.78 2.88 2.93
C ARG A 304 -19.77 3.98 2.63
N ARG A 305 -18.74 4.14 3.47
CA ARG A 305 -17.67 5.13 3.26
C ARG A 305 -16.83 4.81 2.03
N VAL A 306 -16.53 3.54 1.79
CA VAL A 306 -15.84 3.11 0.55
C VAL A 306 -16.69 3.39 -0.68
N ALA A 307 -17.99 3.08 -0.67
CA ALA A 307 -18.90 3.39 -1.77
C ALA A 307 -19.02 4.92 -2.01
N GLN A 308 -19.12 5.72 -0.96
CA GLN A 308 -19.14 7.19 -1.06
C GLN A 308 -17.84 7.74 -1.68
N ALA A 309 -16.69 7.22 -1.25
CA ALA A 309 -15.40 7.60 -1.82
C ALA A 309 -15.30 7.22 -3.30
N ALA A 310 -15.78 6.03 -3.68
CA ALA A 310 -15.81 5.60 -5.08
C ALA A 310 -16.71 6.51 -5.93
N ALA A 311 -17.87 6.91 -5.41
CA ALA A 311 -18.77 7.84 -6.08
C ALA A 311 -18.14 9.23 -6.25
N ALA A 312 -17.45 9.74 -5.23
CA ALA A 312 -16.72 11.02 -5.33
C ALA A 312 -15.63 10.97 -6.40
N LEU A 313 -14.83 9.89 -6.43
CA LEU A 313 -13.81 9.69 -7.45
C LEU A 313 -14.40 9.52 -8.87
N ALA A 314 -15.58 8.90 -9.00
CA ALA A 314 -16.29 8.83 -10.27
C ALA A 314 -16.77 10.21 -10.76
N VAL A 315 -17.05 11.16 -9.85
CA VAL A 315 -17.33 12.56 -10.21
C VAL A 315 -16.09 13.20 -10.83
N THR A 316 -14.91 13.01 -10.22
CA THR A 316 -13.63 13.51 -10.75
C THR A 316 -13.36 12.98 -12.16
N LEU A 317 -13.67 11.71 -12.40
CA LEU A 317 -13.50 11.07 -13.71
C LEU A 317 -14.58 11.44 -14.74
N GLY A 318 -15.71 12.03 -14.31
CA GLY A 318 -16.89 12.25 -15.15
C GLY A 318 -17.57 10.95 -15.61
N GLY A 319 -17.48 9.89 -14.81
CA GLY A 319 -18.05 8.57 -15.10
C GLY A 319 -17.22 7.42 -14.53
N LEU A 320 -17.67 6.19 -14.78
CA LEU A 320 -17.04 4.98 -14.26
C LEU A 320 -17.21 3.84 -15.26
N ASP A 321 -16.10 3.34 -15.81
CA ASP A 321 -16.06 2.22 -16.75
C ASP A 321 -15.65 0.91 -16.05
N ALA A 322 -14.87 0.99 -14.96
CA ALA A 322 -14.61 -0.15 -14.10
C ALA A 322 -14.36 0.20 -12.63
N PHE A 323 -14.73 -0.73 -11.75
CA PHE A 323 -14.41 -0.70 -10.33
C PHE A 323 -13.59 -1.94 -9.93
N VAL A 324 -12.38 -1.72 -9.45
CA VAL A 324 -11.41 -2.80 -9.16
C VAL A 324 -11.19 -2.91 -7.66
N PHE A 325 -11.33 -4.11 -7.10
CA PHE A 325 -10.93 -4.44 -5.74
C PHE A 325 -9.54 -5.08 -5.73
N THR A 326 -8.72 -4.68 -4.76
CA THR A 326 -7.40 -5.27 -4.52
C THR A 326 -7.06 -5.25 -3.03
N ALA A 327 -5.92 -5.86 -2.66
CA ALA A 327 -5.42 -6.06 -1.31
C ALA A 327 -6.30 -6.99 -0.46
N GLY A 328 -5.84 -7.32 0.76
CA GLY A 328 -6.37 -8.44 1.53
C GLY A 328 -7.90 -8.46 1.76
N ILE A 329 -8.53 -7.32 2.08
CA ILE A 329 -9.99 -7.23 2.22
C ILE A 329 -10.65 -7.26 0.84
N GLY A 330 -10.14 -6.48 -0.11
CA GLY A 330 -10.71 -6.38 -1.46
C GLY A 330 -10.69 -7.72 -2.20
N GLU A 331 -9.67 -8.55 -1.99
CA GLU A 331 -9.48 -9.85 -2.62
C GLU A 331 -10.25 -10.97 -1.92
N HIS A 332 -10.31 -10.97 -0.59
CA HIS A 332 -10.76 -12.14 0.16
C HIS A 332 -12.09 -11.96 0.92
N ALA A 333 -12.70 -10.78 0.91
CA ALA A 333 -13.95 -10.52 1.62
C ALA A 333 -15.14 -10.29 0.65
N PRO A 334 -15.74 -11.37 0.08
CA PRO A 334 -16.84 -11.24 -0.88
C PRO A 334 -18.05 -10.49 -0.33
N GLU A 335 -18.33 -10.60 0.97
CA GLU A 335 -19.43 -9.88 1.62
C GLU A 335 -19.18 -8.37 1.67
N ILE A 336 -17.92 -7.95 1.84
CA ILE A 336 -17.54 -6.53 1.79
C ILE A 336 -17.75 -5.99 0.38
N ARG A 337 -17.24 -6.70 -0.64
CA ARG A 337 -17.47 -6.33 -2.06
C ARG A 337 -18.96 -6.23 -2.38
N ARG A 338 -19.76 -7.20 -1.93
CA ARG A 338 -21.22 -7.22 -2.14
C ARG A 338 -21.91 -5.98 -1.56
N ARG A 339 -21.58 -5.60 -0.32
CA ARG A 339 -22.18 -4.42 0.34
C ARG A 339 -21.78 -3.12 -0.35
N ILE A 340 -20.51 -2.98 -0.72
CA ILE A 340 -20.01 -1.78 -1.43
C ILE A 340 -20.70 -1.64 -2.79
N VAL A 341 -20.75 -2.71 -3.58
CA VAL A 341 -21.38 -2.66 -4.91
C VAL A 341 -22.89 -2.41 -4.81
N ALA A 342 -23.57 -2.99 -3.81
CA ALA A 342 -24.99 -2.71 -3.59
C ALA A 342 -25.25 -1.21 -3.34
N ASP A 343 -24.40 -0.53 -2.57
CA ASP A 343 -24.49 0.92 -2.34
C ASP A 343 -24.18 1.76 -3.59
N LEU A 344 -23.46 1.19 -4.57
CA LEU A 344 -23.18 1.78 -5.89
C LEU A 344 -24.16 1.36 -6.98
N GLY A 345 -25.19 0.57 -6.65
CA GLY A 345 -26.14 0.04 -7.63
C GLY A 345 -26.90 1.13 -8.39
N TRP A 346 -27.12 2.31 -7.78
CA TRP A 346 -27.72 3.47 -8.44
C TRP A 346 -26.88 4.00 -9.62
N ALA A 347 -25.57 3.77 -9.61
CA ALA A 347 -24.67 4.11 -10.70
C ALA A 347 -24.65 3.05 -11.81
N GLY A 348 -25.42 1.96 -11.65
CA GLY A 348 -25.55 0.88 -12.63
C GLY A 348 -24.53 -0.24 -12.49
N LEU A 349 -23.85 -0.35 -11.33
CA LEU A 349 -22.99 -1.50 -11.02
C LEU A 349 -23.85 -2.69 -10.59
N ILE A 350 -23.65 -3.84 -11.21
CA ILE A 350 -24.37 -5.08 -10.89
C ILE A 350 -23.36 -6.19 -10.65
N LEU A 351 -23.31 -6.69 -9.42
CA LEU A 351 -22.39 -7.74 -9.00
C LEU A 351 -22.98 -9.13 -9.25
N SER A 352 -22.20 -10.02 -9.84
CA SER A 352 -22.51 -11.43 -9.92
C SER A 352 -22.21 -12.14 -8.61
N ASN A 353 -23.24 -12.65 -7.97
CA ASN A 353 -23.10 -13.34 -6.68
C ASN A 353 -22.25 -14.61 -6.81
N ASP A 354 -22.37 -15.32 -7.93
CA ASP A 354 -21.63 -16.55 -8.18
C ASP A 354 -20.14 -16.26 -8.45
N ALA A 355 -19.86 -15.29 -9.33
CA ALA A 355 -18.50 -14.82 -9.58
C ALA A 355 -17.82 -14.30 -8.30
N ASN A 356 -18.55 -13.49 -7.52
CA ASN A 356 -18.05 -12.91 -6.29
C ASN A 356 -17.71 -13.97 -5.22
N ARG A 357 -18.52 -15.02 -5.08
CA ARG A 357 -18.25 -16.11 -4.13
C ARG A 357 -17.13 -17.05 -4.61
N SER A 358 -17.06 -17.34 -5.90
CA SER A 358 -16.03 -18.21 -6.49
C SER A 358 -14.65 -17.55 -6.55
N GLY A 359 -14.60 -16.21 -6.45
CA GLY A 359 -13.33 -15.47 -6.44
C GLY A 359 -12.67 -15.38 -7.81
N ILE A 360 -13.43 -15.55 -8.91
CA ILE A 360 -12.91 -15.30 -10.25
C ILE A 360 -12.60 -13.81 -10.44
N ALA A 361 -11.73 -13.48 -11.41
CA ALA A 361 -11.22 -12.12 -11.55
C ALA A 361 -12.30 -11.10 -11.94
N ARG A 362 -13.21 -11.43 -12.85
CA ARG A 362 -14.30 -10.54 -13.31
C ARG A 362 -15.60 -10.88 -12.58
N LEU A 363 -16.24 -9.88 -12.00
CA LEU A 363 -17.31 -10.01 -11.03
C LEU A 363 -18.65 -9.40 -11.46
N ASP A 364 -18.72 -8.66 -12.56
CA ASP A 364 -19.97 -8.05 -13.03
C ASP A 364 -20.96 -9.04 -13.66
N GLU A 365 -22.25 -8.79 -13.49
CA GLU A 365 -23.32 -9.47 -14.24
C GLU A 365 -23.50 -8.90 -15.65
N ALA A 366 -24.15 -9.68 -16.52
CA ALA A 366 -24.65 -9.19 -17.79
C ALA A 366 -25.63 -8.01 -17.56
N GLY A 367 -25.28 -6.82 -18.07
CA GLY A 367 -26.07 -5.59 -17.91
C GLY A 367 -25.51 -4.58 -16.93
N SER A 368 -24.42 -4.91 -16.21
CA SER A 368 -23.66 -3.90 -15.45
C SER A 368 -23.11 -2.83 -16.40
N ARG A 369 -23.24 -1.55 -16.03
CA ARG A 369 -22.73 -0.42 -16.82
C ARG A 369 -21.21 -0.25 -16.73
N ALA A 370 -20.62 -0.75 -15.65
CA ALA A 370 -19.19 -0.76 -15.40
C ALA A 370 -18.73 -2.19 -15.10
N GLN A 371 -17.52 -2.53 -15.52
CA GLN A 371 -16.92 -3.81 -15.15
C GLN A 371 -16.54 -3.82 -13.67
N ILE A 372 -16.58 -4.98 -13.04
CA ILE A 372 -16.16 -5.13 -11.65
C ILE A 372 -15.07 -6.19 -11.60
N TRP A 373 -13.93 -5.87 -11.00
CA TRP A 373 -12.78 -6.78 -10.98
C TRP A 373 -12.26 -7.02 -9.56
N THR A 374 -11.68 -8.19 -9.37
CA THR A 374 -10.68 -8.43 -8.32
C THR A 374 -9.33 -8.65 -9.00
N ILE A 375 -8.36 -7.80 -8.69
CA ILE A 375 -6.99 -7.91 -9.20
C ILE A 375 -6.05 -7.95 -8.00
N PRO A 376 -5.40 -9.09 -7.71
CA PRO A 376 -4.41 -9.17 -6.65
C PRO A 376 -3.26 -8.21 -6.88
N THR A 377 -2.83 -7.47 -5.85
CA THR A 377 -1.67 -6.56 -5.98
C THR A 377 -0.35 -7.29 -5.72
N ASP A 378 0.73 -6.90 -6.41
CA ASP A 378 2.10 -7.38 -6.17
C ASP A 378 3.06 -6.18 -6.15
N GLU A 379 3.03 -5.43 -5.04
CA GLU A 379 3.86 -4.24 -4.84
C GLU A 379 5.35 -4.57 -4.94
N GLU A 380 5.77 -5.72 -4.40
CA GLU A 380 7.16 -6.13 -4.47
C GLU A 380 7.63 -6.39 -5.90
N ARG A 381 6.78 -6.97 -6.76
CA ARG A 381 7.11 -7.12 -8.17
C ARG A 381 7.24 -5.78 -8.88
N MET A 382 6.43 -4.77 -8.53
CA MET A 382 6.63 -3.42 -9.08
C MET A 382 7.96 -2.81 -8.65
N ILE A 383 8.32 -2.92 -7.37
CA ILE A 383 9.61 -2.45 -6.87
C ILE A 383 10.76 -3.14 -7.61
N ALA A 384 10.69 -4.46 -7.81
CA ALA A 384 11.68 -5.20 -8.57
C ALA A 384 11.76 -4.74 -10.04
N ARG A 385 10.62 -4.46 -10.70
CA ARG A 385 10.58 -3.91 -12.07
C ARG A 385 11.23 -2.53 -12.16
N HIS A 386 10.94 -1.63 -11.22
CA HIS A 386 11.58 -0.31 -11.17
C HIS A 386 13.08 -0.40 -10.93
N THR A 387 13.49 -1.29 -10.03
CA THR A 387 14.89 -1.54 -9.73
C THR A 387 15.62 -2.03 -10.97
N LEU A 388 15.05 -3.02 -11.67
CA LEU A 388 15.58 -3.58 -12.90
C LEU A 388 15.71 -2.51 -14.01
N ARG A 389 14.69 -1.66 -14.16
CA ARG A 389 14.68 -0.54 -15.12
C ARG A 389 15.81 0.46 -14.87
N LEU A 390 16.01 0.88 -13.62
CA LEU A 390 17.06 1.85 -13.26
C LEU A 390 18.48 1.30 -13.40
N LEU A 391 18.65 -0.02 -13.39
CA LEU A 391 19.92 -0.66 -13.72
C LEU A 391 20.24 -0.66 -15.23
N GLY A 392 19.39 -0.10 -16.09
CA GLY A 392 19.56 -0.13 -17.55
C GLY A 392 19.36 -1.52 -18.16
N ARG A 393 18.80 -2.45 -17.40
CA ARG A 393 18.49 -3.81 -17.82
C ARG A 393 16.97 -3.89 -17.97
N THR A 394 16.40 -3.36 -19.05
CA THR A 394 14.93 -3.26 -19.16
C THR A 394 14.28 -4.63 -19.12
N ALA A 395 13.28 -4.77 -18.24
CA ALA A 395 12.21 -5.74 -18.41
C ALA A 395 11.42 -5.38 -19.67
N ALA A 396 11.26 -6.27 -20.65
CA ALA A 396 10.50 -5.94 -21.86
C ALA A 396 9.03 -5.71 -21.47
N GLY A 397 8.54 -4.47 -21.60
CA GLY A 397 7.12 -4.12 -21.44
C GLY A 397 6.81 -3.10 -20.34
N ALA A 398 7.27 -1.85 -20.51
CA ALA A 398 6.64 -0.64 -19.98
C ALA A 398 7.34 0.58 -20.59
N THR A 399 7.07 0.83 -21.87
CA THR A 399 7.36 2.11 -22.51
C THR A 399 6.03 2.68 -23.02
N SER A 400 5.83 3.96 -22.70
CA SER A 400 4.68 4.86 -22.90
C SER A 400 3.45 4.62 -22.04
#